data_AF-A0A965UYT4-F1
#
_entry.id   AF-A0A965UYT4-F1
#
_cell.length_a   1.000
_cell.length_b   1.000
_cell.length_c   1.000
_cell.angle_alpha   90.00
_cell.angle_beta   90.00
_cell.angle_gamma   90.00
#
_symmetry.space_group_name_H-M   'P 1'
#
loop_
_entity.id
_entity.type
_entity.pdbx_description
1 polymer ?
#
loop_
_entity_poly.entity_id
_entity_poly.type
_entity_poly.pdbx_seq_one_letter_code
_entity_poly.pdbx_strand_id
1 'polypeptide(L)'
;MKFDLNKFYRFCRELTVETKEMGMQKLGTKLLGTQSYVMQEIAKGLEDDKHFFVILKGRQLGITTISLALDLYWHFIHPGFQGTLTTDTEENRDQFRTTLAMYMDGLPPEYKIPL
;
A
#
# COMPACT_ATOMS: atom_id res chain seq x y z
N MET A 1 -0.56 7.04 -17.60
CA MET A 1 -0.46 7.89 -16.38
C MET A 1 0.91 7.65 -15.76
N LYS A 2 1.65 8.68 -15.31
CA LYS A 2 2.99 8.44 -14.74
C LYS A 2 2.91 8.22 -13.23
N PHE A 3 3.00 6.95 -12.80
CA PHE A 3 3.11 6.61 -11.38
C PHE A 3 4.50 6.99 -10.86
N ASP A 4 4.55 7.93 -9.92
CA ASP A 4 5.79 8.40 -9.33
C ASP A 4 6.15 7.57 -8.09
N LEU A 5 7.03 6.58 -8.30
CA LEU A 5 7.52 5.69 -7.24
C LEU A 5 8.15 6.44 -6.06
N ASN A 6 8.83 7.57 -6.30
CA ASN A 6 9.48 8.32 -5.24
C ASN A 6 8.45 9.00 -4.34
N LYS A 7 7.37 9.54 -4.92
CA LYS A 7 6.25 10.08 -4.14
C LYS A 7 5.53 8.98 -3.36
N PHE A 8 5.33 7.82 -3.96
CA PHE A 8 4.76 6.67 -3.28
C PHE A 8 5.62 6.22 -2.09
N TYR A 9 6.94 6.09 -2.24
CA TYR A 9 7.82 5.72 -1.13
C TYR A 9 7.90 6.80 -0.06
N ARG A 10 7.80 8.09 -0.43
CA ARG A 10 7.66 9.17 0.55
C ARG A 10 6.37 9.02 1.35
N PHE A 11 5.25 8.74 0.69
CA PHE A 11 3.99 8.45 1.37
C PHE A 11 4.11 7.25 2.33
N CYS A 12 4.77 6.17 1.91
CA CYS A 12 5.00 5.01 2.76
C CYS A 12 5.80 5.33 4.05
N ARG A 13 6.64 6.38 4.06
CA ARG A 13 7.37 6.80 5.28
C ARG A 13 6.47 7.38 6.35
N GLU A 14 5.28 7.84 5.97
CA GLU A 14 4.29 8.36 6.91
C GLU A 14 3.38 7.26 7.46
N LEU A 15 3.28 6.12 6.76
CA LEU A 15 2.43 5.00 7.18
C LEU A 15 3.03 4.23 8.36
N THR A 16 2.19 3.90 9.34
CA THR A 16 2.59 3.08 10.50
C THR A 16 2.11 1.64 10.31
N VAL A 17 2.98 0.67 10.56
CA VAL A 17 2.70 -0.77 10.56
C VAL A 17 3.03 -1.38 11.91
N GLU A 18 2.27 -2.38 12.31
CA GLU A 18 2.66 -3.27 13.41
C GLU A 18 3.58 -4.36 12.88
N THR A 19 4.79 -4.42 13.43
CA THR A 19 5.75 -5.50 13.15
C THR A 19 5.74 -6.48 14.32
N LYS A 20 5.82 -7.78 14.01
CA LYS A 20 5.79 -8.83 15.05
C LYS A 20 6.96 -8.74 16.04
N GLU A 21 8.11 -8.25 15.59
CA GLU A 21 9.36 -8.26 16.37
C GLU A 21 9.72 -6.89 16.95
N MET A 22 9.42 -5.79 16.24
CA MET A 22 9.87 -4.44 16.58
C MET A 22 8.71 -3.51 16.98
N GLY A 23 7.51 -4.05 17.14
CA GLY A 23 6.29 -3.29 17.45
C GLY A 23 5.92 -2.32 16.32
N MET A 24 5.36 -1.17 16.69
CA MET A 24 4.93 -0.15 15.73
C MET A 24 6.13 0.53 15.05
N GLN A 25 6.17 0.49 13.72
CA GLN A 25 7.24 1.06 12.90
C GLN A 25 6.66 1.83 11.73
N LYS A 26 7.42 2.78 11.18
CA LYS A 26 7.07 3.41 9.90
C LYS A 26 7.41 2.46 8.75
N LEU A 27 6.46 2.20 7.85
CA LEU A 27 6.61 1.26 6.75
C LEU A 27 7.79 1.64 5.84
N GLY A 28 7.87 2.92 5.47
CA GLY A 28 8.91 3.43 4.56
C GLY A 28 10.32 3.53 5.16
N THR A 29 10.52 3.23 6.45
CA THR A 29 11.85 3.19 7.07
C THR A 29 12.68 2.03 6.52
N LYS A 30 12.03 0.88 6.29
CA LYS A 30 12.71 -0.32 5.76
C LYS A 30 11.74 -1.18 4.96
N LEU A 31 11.66 -0.89 3.67
CA LEU A 31 10.96 -1.76 2.73
C LEU A 31 11.76 -3.03 2.47
N LEU A 32 11.06 -4.16 2.38
CA LEU A 32 11.66 -5.41 1.93
C LEU A 32 11.98 -5.32 0.43
N GLY A 33 13.04 -6.00 -0.01
CA GLY A 33 13.39 -6.04 -1.45
C GLY A 33 12.23 -6.54 -2.33
N THR A 34 11.42 -7.47 -1.81
CA THR A 34 10.20 -7.97 -2.45
C THR A 34 9.11 -6.91 -2.61
N GLN A 35 8.95 -6.02 -1.63
CA GLN A 35 7.99 -4.92 -1.69
C GLN A 35 8.42 -3.91 -2.75
N SER A 36 9.70 -3.52 -2.75
CA SER A 36 10.27 -2.62 -3.75
C SER A 36 10.20 -3.20 -5.16
N TYR A 37 10.49 -4.50 -5.31
CA TYR A 37 10.42 -5.20 -6.60
C TYR A 37 9.02 -5.14 -7.20
N VAL A 38 7.98 -5.51 -6.43
CA VAL A 38 6.59 -5.48 -6.95
C VAL A 38 6.18 -4.06 -7.37
N MET A 39 6.55 -3.04 -6.60
CA MET A 39 6.24 -1.65 -6.96
C MET A 39 6.97 -1.20 -8.23
N GLN A 40 8.23 -1.61 -8.41
CA GLN A 40 8.99 -1.34 -9.63
C GLN A 40 8.36 -1.99 -10.86
N GLU A 41 7.90 -3.25 -10.76
CA GLU A 41 7.22 -3.93 -11.87
C GLU A 41 5.86 -3.29 -12.20
N ILE A 42 5.10 -2.85 -11.19
CA ILE A 42 3.87 -2.09 -11.40
C ILE A 42 4.17 -0.76 -12.11
N ALA A 43 5.20 -0.03 -11.68
CA ALA A 43 5.57 1.25 -12.30
C ALA A 43 5.98 1.08 -13.76
N LYS A 44 6.81 0.08 -14.08
CA LYS A 44 7.16 -0.26 -15.46
C LYS A 44 5.92 -0.60 -16.28
N GLY A 45 5.03 -1.45 -15.75
CA GLY A 45 3.80 -1.80 -16.44
C GLY A 45 2.92 -0.59 -16.73
N LEU A 46 2.78 0.35 -15.78
CA LEU A 46 2.03 1.58 -15.98
C LEU A 46 2.67 2.53 -16.99
N GLU A 47 4.01 2.54 -17.10
CA GLU A 47 4.74 3.24 -18.17
C GLU A 47 4.45 2.63 -19.54
N ASP A 48 4.27 1.31 -19.61
CA ASP A 48 3.90 0.54 -20.80
C ASP A 48 2.38 0.46 -21.05
N ASP A 49 1.60 1.34 -20.40
CA ASP A 49 0.12 1.42 -20.47
C ASP A 49 -0.60 0.10 -20.09
N LYS A 50 -0.01 -0.66 -19.16
CA LYS A 50 -0.62 -1.85 -18.54
C LYS A 50 -1.28 -1.45 -17.23
N HIS A 51 -2.56 -1.80 -17.08
CA HIS A 51 -3.37 -1.46 -15.90
C HIS A 51 -3.90 -2.70 -15.17
N PHE A 52 -3.51 -3.90 -15.62
CA PHE A 52 -3.91 -5.17 -15.01
C PHE A 52 -2.67 -5.97 -14.61
N PHE A 53 -2.58 -6.30 -13.32
CA PHE A 53 -1.43 -6.97 -12.73
C PHE A 53 -1.89 -8.21 -11.99
N VAL A 54 -1.24 -9.35 -12.28
CA VAL A 54 -1.43 -10.60 -11.54
C VAL A 54 -0.14 -10.91 -10.82
N ILE A 55 -0.18 -10.91 -9.49
CA ILE A 55 1.01 -11.10 -8.64
C ILE A 55 0.91 -12.47 -7.95
N LEU A 56 1.66 -13.45 -8.46
CA LEU A 56 1.89 -14.69 -7.74
C LEU A 56 2.99 -14.45 -6.69
N LYS A 57 2.69 -14.72 -5.42
CA LYS A 57 3.61 -14.47 -4.31
C LYS A 57 3.80 -15.66 -3.40
N GLY A 58 5.00 -15.77 -2.85
CA GLY A 58 5.29 -16.63 -1.70
C GLY A 58 4.72 -16.09 -0.38
N ARG A 59 4.91 -16.85 0.69
CA ARG A 59 4.53 -16.45 2.06
C ARG A 59 5.56 -15.48 2.66
N GLN A 60 5.10 -14.65 3.60
CA GLN A 60 5.96 -13.75 4.41
C GLN A 60 6.79 -12.71 3.62
N LEU A 61 6.34 -12.31 2.42
CA LEU A 61 7.06 -11.35 1.58
C LEU A 61 6.65 -9.88 1.80
N GLY A 62 5.70 -9.61 2.71
CA GLY A 62 5.19 -8.26 2.97
C GLY A 62 4.43 -7.62 1.80
N ILE A 63 4.04 -8.40 0.78
CA ILE A 63 3.40 -7.85 -0.44
C ILE A 63 2.02 -7.26 -0.13
N THR A 64 1.20 -7.92 0.69
CA THR A 64 -0.11 -7.38 1.10
C THR A 64 0.03 -6.01 1.77
N THR A 65 1.03 -5.85 2.65
CA THR A 65 1.30 -4.59 3.35
C THR A 65 1.56 -3.43 2.40
N ILE A 66 2.39 -3.64 1.36
CA ILE A 66 2.72 -2.58 0.38
C ILE A 66 1.60 -2.38 -0.64
N SER A 67 0.85 -3.43 -1.00
CA SER A 67 -0.33 -3.31 -1.88
C SER A 67 -1.44 -2.48 -1.23
N LEU A 68 -1.75 -2.71 0.05
CA LEU A 68 -2.73 -1.88 0.77
C LEU A 68 -2.28 -0.41 0.90
N ALA A 69 -0.96 -0.18 1.03
CA ALA A 69 -0.41 1.17 0.99
C ALA A 69 -0.58 1.82 -0.39
N LEU A 70 -0.42 1.04 -1.48
CA LEU A 70 -0.69 1.49 -2.83
C LEU A 70 -2.17 1.80 -3.04
N ASP A 71 -3.09 0.95 -2.56
CA ASP A 71 -4.53 1.17 -2.64
C ASP A 71 -4.92 2.51 -1.99
N LEU A 72 -4.40 2.77 -0.78
CA LEU A 72 -4.65 4.02 -0.07
C LEU A 72 -4.01 5.23 -0.78
N TYR A 73 -2.77 5.10 -1.22
CA TYR A 73 -2.08 6.15 -1.97
C TYR A 73 -2.86 6.51 -3.25
N TRP A 74 -3.41 5.51 -3.94
CA TRP A 74 -4.16 5.72 -5.17
C TRP A 74 -5.42 6.56 -4.96
N HIS A 75 -6.14 6.31 -3.86
CA HIS A 75 -7.29 7.14 -3.48
C HIS A 75 -6.86 8.56 -3.12
N PHE A 76 -5.71 8.72 -2.45
CA PHE A 76 -5.17 10.03 -2.12
C PHE A 76 -4.84 10.87 -3.37
N ILE A 77 -4.20 10.27 -4.38
CA ILE A 77 -3.82 11.00 -5.61
C ILE A 77 -4.94 11.10 -6.66
N HIS A 78 -6.06 10.37 -6.49
CA HIS A 78 -7.24 10.42 -7.36
C HIS A 78 -8.52 10.68 -6.55
N PRO A 79 -8.83 11.95 -6.23
CA PRO A 79 -10.05 12.31 -5.52
C PRO A 79 -11.31 11.80 -6.25
N GLY A 80 -12.25 11.23 -5.48
CA GLY A 80 -13.48 10.65 -6.02
C GLY A 80 -13.34 9.23 -6.58
N PHE A 81 -12.16 8.62 -6.51
CA PHE A 81 -11.99 7.21 -6.86
C PHE A 81 -12.70 6.30 -5.87
N GLN A 82 -13.33 5.23 -6.38
CA GLN A 82 -13.94 4.17 -5.59
C GLN A 82 -13.22 2.86 -5.88
N GLY A 83 -12.57 2.28 -4.85
CA GLY A 83 -11.95 0.97 -4.91
C GLY A 83 -12.81 -0.12 -4.27
N THR A 84 -12.56 -1.37 -4.65
CA THR A 84 -13.12 -2.55 -3.96
C THR A 84 -12.00 -3.54 -3.68
N LEU A 85 -11.86 -3.93 -2.42
CA LEU A 85 -10.95 -5.00 -2.00
C LEU A 85 -11.76 -6.27 -1.79
N THR A 86 -11.40 -7.33 -2.52
CA THR A 86 -12.02 -8.66 -2.39
C THR A 86 -11.05 -9.59 -1.70
N THR A 87 -11.57 -10.37 -0.75
CA THR A 87 -10.81 -11.37 0.00
C THR A 87 -11.59 -12.68 0.01
N ASP A 88 -10.88 -13.79 0.22
CA ASP A 88 -11.43 -15.14 0.26
C ASP A 88 -12.20 -15.44 1.56
N THR A 89 -11.88 -14.76 2.66
CA THR A 89 -12.50 -14.95 3.97
C THR A 89 -12.77 -13.62 4.69
N GLU A 90 -13.73 -13.62 5.61
CA GLU A 90 -14.03 -12.44 6.43
C GLU A 90 -12.89 -12.06 7.38
N GLU A 91 -12.13 -13.04 7.87
CA GLU A 91 -10.96 -12.79 8.71
C GLU A 91 -9.91 -11.97 7.95
N ASN A 92 -9.62 -12.33 6.69
CA ASN A 92 -8.69 -11.57 5.85
C ASN A 92 -9.23 -10.16 5.56
N ARG A 93 -10.54 -10.00 5.31
CA ARG A 93 -11.18 -8.69 5.18
C ARG A 93 -10.93 -7.82 6.41
N ASP A 94 -11.12 -8.37 7.60
CA ASP A 94 -11.02 -7.61 8.85
C ASP A 94 -9.56 -7.29 9.20
N GLN A 95 -8.62 -8.17 8.87
CA GLN A 95 -7.17 -7.86 8.91
C GLN A 95 -6.81 -6.70 7.97
N PHE A 96 -7.34 -6.68 6.74
CA PHE A 96 -7.06 -5.62 5.78
C PHE A 96 -7.65 -4.28 6.23
N ARG A 97 -8.90 -4.30 6.73
CA ARG A 97 -9.56 -3.11 7.31
C ARG A 97 -8.75 -2.56 8.49
N THR A 98 -8.27 -3.41 9.38
CA THR A 98 -7.45 -3.00 10.52
C THR A 98 -6.13 -2.37 10.05
N THR A 99 -5.48 -2.95 9.04
CA THR A 99 -4.25 -2.39 8.46
C THR A 99 -4.47 -1.01 7.82
N LEU A 100 -5.54 -0.86 7.05
CA LEU A 100 -5.92 0.42 6.44
C LEU A 100 -6.28 1.48 7.48
N ALA A 101 -6.99 1.09 8.55
CA ALA A 101 -7.30 2.00 9.66
C ALA A 101 -6.01 2.50 10.35
N MET A 102 -5.06 1.59 10.64
CA MET A 102 -3.75 1.97 11.21
C MET A 102 -2.97 2.92 10.30
N TYR A 103 -3.04 2.73 8.98
CA TYR A 103 -2.45 3.65 8.01
C TYR A 103 -3.08 5.03 8.11
N MET A 104 -4.41 5.11 8.08
CA MET A 104 -5.15 6.37 8.15
C MET A 104 -4.91 7.13 9.46
N ASP A 105 -4.84 6.42 10.59
CA ASP A 105 -4.59 7.02 11.89
C ASP A 105 -3.17 7.59 12.00
N GLY A 106 -2.20 6.90 11.38
CA GLY A 106 -0.80 7.31 11.36
C GLY A 106 -0.46 8.44 10.38
N LEU A 107 -1.38 8.79 9.47
CA LEU A 107 -1.15 9.84 8.48
C LEU A 107 -1.24 11.24 9.09
N PRO A 108 -0.33 12.16 8.71
CA PRO A 108 -0.44 13.58 9.03
C PRO A 108 -1.79 14.15 8.54
N PRO A 109 -2.35 15.18 9.21
CA PRO A 109 -3.62 15.77 8.82
C PRO A 109 -3.70 16.18 7.34
N GLU A 110 -2.59 16.63 6.73
CA GLU A 110 -2.53 16.99 5.32
C GLU A 110 -2.72 15.81 4.33
N TYR A 111 -2.56 14.58 4.79
CA TYR A 111 -2.78 13.36 4.01
C TYR A 111 -4.09 12.64 4.35
N LYS A 112 -4.86 13.15 5.31
CA LYS A 112 -6.16 12.57 5.64
C LYS A 112 -7.15 12.95 4.54
N ILE A 113 -7.83 11.93 4.00
CA ILE A 113 -8.92 12.14 3.04
C ILE A 113 -10.02 12.92 3.79
N PRO A 114 -10.42 14.12 3.32
CA PRO A 114 -11.55 14.82 3.92
C PRO A 114 -12.79 13.93 3.76
N LEU A 115 -13.38 13.55 4.89
CA LEU A 115 -14.69 12.89 4.94
C LEU A 115 -15.80 13.87 4.60
#